data_AF-A0A2S6NDP8-F1
#
_entry.id   AF-A0A2S6NDP8-F1
#
_cell.length_a   1.000
_cell.length_b   1.000
_cell.length_c   1.000
_cell.angle_alpha   90.00
_cell.angle_beta   90.00
_cell.angle_gamma   90.00
#
_symmetry.space_group_name_H-M   'P 1'
#
loop_
_entity.id
_entity.type
_entity.pdbx_description
1 polymer ?
#
loop_
_entity_poly.entity_id
_entity_poly.type
_entity_poly.pdbx_seq_one_letter_code
_entity_poly.pdbx_strand_id
1 'polypeptide(L)' 'MLMASGARKPPFTQAVRKVLEDINNSGKEADLLFLEAWEMQPTNLLGATLRASQIRRANPQLAAEIDAELKGHP' A
#
# COMPACT_ATOMS: atom_id res chain seq x y z
N MET A 1 14.63 9.73 -24.25
CA MET A 1 13.34 10.31 -23.86
C MET A 1 12.24 9.46 -24.47
N LEU A 2 11.54 8.61 -23.70
CA LEU A 2 10.16 8.13 -23.94
C LEU A 2 9.73 7.18 -22.80
N MET A 3 8.84 7.71 -21.95
CA MET A 3 7.72 7.05 -21.26
C MET A 3 8.02 5.94 -20.23
N ALA A 4 8.46 6.33 -19.02
CA ALA A 4 8.11 5.58 -17.81
C ALA A 4 6.65 5.87 -17.43
N SER A 5 5.71 5.50 -18.29
CA SER A 5 4.30 5.41 -17.90
C SER A 5 4.09 4.08 -17.17
N GLY A 6 4.71 3.95 -15.99
CA GLY A 6 4.34 2.93 -15.04
C GLY A 6 2.95 3.29 -14.54
N ALA A 7 1.91 2.78 -15.20
CA ALA A 7 0.54 2.96 -14.76
C ALA A 7 0.45 2.46 -13.31
N ARG A 8 0.46 3.41 -12.35
CA ARG A 8 0.30 3.09 -10.93
C ARG A 8 -1.04 2.39 -10.84
N LYS A 9 -1.04 1.13 -10.40
CA LYS A 9 -2.28 0.38 -10.23
C LYS A 9 -3.14 1.17 -9.23
N PRO A 10 -4.42 1.44 -9.55
CA PRO A 10 -5.27 2.18 -8.62
C PRO A 10 -5.37 1.41 -7.30
N PRO A 11 -5.57 2.12 -6.16
CA PRO A 11 -5.71 1.46 -4.87
C PRO A 11 -6.88 0.49 -4.89
N PHE A 12 -6.66 -0.69 -4.31
CA PHE A 12 -7.62 -1.79 -4.25
C PHE A 12 -8.63 -1.60 -3.13
N THR A 13 -8.15 -1.25 -1.94
CA THR A 13 -8.92 -1.02 -0.72
C THR A 13 -9.46 0.41 -0.66
N GLN A 14 -10.60 0.59 0.01
CA GLN A 14 -11.13 1.91 0.32
C GLN A 14 -10.25 2.63 1.35
N ALA A 15 -9.67 1.92 2.31
CA ALA A 15 -8.73 2.46 3.29
C ALA A 15 -7.60 3.24 2.61
N VAL A 16 -6.93 2.64 1.63
CA VAL A 16 -5.84 3.30 0.91
C VAL A 16 -6.37 4.43 0.02
N ARG A 17 -7.53 4.24 -0.63
CA ARG A 17 -8.15 5.29 -1.44
C ARG A 17 -8.38 6.58 -0.64
N LYS A 18 -9.00 6.48 0.53
CA LYS A 18 -9.28 7.63 1.41
C LYS A 18 -8.01 8.34 1.85
N VAL A 19 -6.99 7.58 2.29
CA VAL A 19 -5.74 8.18 2.75
C VAL A 19 -4.99 8.87 1.61
N LEU A 20 -5.07 8.34 0.38
CA LEU A 20 -4.45 8.97 -0.79
C LEU A 20 -5.13 10.27 -1.22
N GLU A 21 -6.41 10.50 -0.90
CA GLU A 21 -7.10 11.77 -1.20
C GLU A 21 -6.47 12.97 -0.46
N ASP A 22 -5.90 12.73 0.72
CA ASP A 22 -5.30 13.77 1.58
C ASP A 22 -3.77 13.87 1.45
N ILE A 23 -3.13 13.00 0.67
CA ILE A 23 -1.66 12.97 0.53
C ILE A 23 -1.23 13.74 -0.71
N ASN A 24 -0.35 14.73 -0.51
CA ASN A 24 0.34 15.47 -1.57
C ASN A 24 1.84 15.09 -1.67
N ASN A 25 2.23 13.91 -1.19
CA ASN A 25 3.61 13.44 -1.18
C ASN A 25 3.75 12.11 -1.91
N SER A 26 4.33 12.16 -3.11
CA SER A 26 4.52 11.00 -3.98
C SER A 26 5.29 9.83 -3.34
N GLY A 27 6.18 10.10 -2.37
CA GLY A 27 6.90 9.08 -1.64
C GLY A 27 5.99 8.32 -0.67
N LYS A 28 5.17 9.06 0.09
CA LYS A 28 4.15 8.46 0.96
C LYS A 28 3.11 7.68 0.16
N GLU A 29 2.65 8.22 -0.96
CA GLU A 29 1.73 7.50 -1.86
C GLU A 29 2.30 6.14 -2.29
N ALA A 30 3.57 6.13 -2.73
CA ALA A 30 4.23 4.91 -3.17
C ALA A 30 4.39 3.89 -2.04
N ASP A 31 4.64 4.33 -0.81
CA ASP A 31 4.72 3.46 0.36
C ASP A 31 3.35 2.85 0.70
N LEU A 32 2.27 3.63 0.65
CA LEU A 32 0.93 3.11 0.94
C LEU A 32 0.44 2.13 -0.12
N LEU A 33 0.67 2.43 -1.40
CA LEU A 33 0.37 1.52 -2.50
C LEU A 33 1.24 0.25 -2.44
N PHE A 34 2.50 0.38 -2.02
CA PHE A 34 3.37 -0.78 -1.79
C PHE A 34 2.84 -1.65 -0.64
N LEU A 35 2.43 -1.04 0.47
CA LEU A 35 1.87 -1.76 1.61
C LEU A 35 0.63 -2.55 1.18
N GLU A 36 -0.30 -1.91 0.49
CA GLU A 36 -1.52 -2.57 -0.01
C GLU A 36 -1.20 -3.76 -0.91
N ALA A 37 -0.33 -3.56 -1.91
CA ALA A 37 0.07 -4.62 -2.82
C ALA A 37 0.75 -5.78 -2.08
N TRP A 38 1.55 -5.49 -1.05
CA TRP A 38 2.17 -6.52 -0.23
C TRP A 38 1.16 -7.26 0.65
N GLU A 39 0.18 -6.58 1.27
CA GLU A 39 -0.86 -7.25 2.07
C GLU A 39 -1.78 -8.14 1.20
N MET A 40 -2.02 -7.76 -0.06
CA MET A 40 -2.74 -8.61 -1.03
C MET A 40 -1.96 -9.88 -1.40
N GLN A 41 -0.65 -9.76 -1.57
CA GLN A 41 0.21 -10.88 -1.93
C GLN A 41 1.53 -10.82 -1.17
N PRO A 42 1.54 -11.29 0.10
CA PRO A 42 2.75 -11.27 0.91
C PRO A 42 3.86 -12.09 0.25
N THR A 43 5.05 -11.52 0.20
CA THR A 43 6.26 -12.19 -0.28
C THR A 43 7.27 -12.37 0.85
N ASN A 44 8.02 -13.47 0.80
CA ASN A 44 9.08 -13.81 1.76
C ASN A 44 10.43 -13.14 1.44
N LEU A 45 10.47 -12.26 0.44
CA LEU A 45 11.65 -11.47 0.15
C LEU A 45 11.92 -10.52 1.33
N LEU A 46 13.02 -10.76 2.05
CA LEU A 46 13.38 -10.05 3.28
C LEU A 46 13.26 -8.53 3.16
N GLY A 47 13.75 -7.95 2.06
CA GLY A 47 13.67 -6.51 1.82
C GLY A 47 12.23 -6.00 1.73
N ALA A 48 11.34 -6.74 1.07
CA ALA A 48 9.92 -6.38 0.97
C ALA A 48 9.20 -6.53 2.32
N THR A 49 9.46 -7.62 3.04
CA THR A 49 8.93 -7.85 4.39
C THR A 49 9.34 -6.74 5.37
N LEU A 50 10.61 -6.33 5.36
CA LEU A 50 11.12 -5.26 6.21
C LEU A 50 10.47 -3.92 5.86
N ARG A 51 10.38 -3.59 4.57
CA ARG A 51 9.74 -2.36 4.11
C ARG A 51 8.25 -2.32 4.51
N ALA A 52 7.50 -3.39 4.26
CA ALA A 52 6.10 -3.50 4.68
C ALA A 52 5.97 -3.32 6.20
N SER A 53 6.83 -3.98 6.98
CA SER A 53 6.84 -3.84 8.46
C SER A 53 7.13 -2.41 8.93
N GLN A 54 8.02 -1.68 8.24
CA GLN A 54 8.28 -0.26 8.54
C GLN A 54 7.06 0.61 8.24
N ILE A 55 6.43 0.42 7.08
CA ILE A 55 5.26 1.20 6.67
C ILE A 55 4.06 0.91 7.59
N ARG A 56 3.85 -0.35 7.99
CA ARG A 56 2.82 -0.73 8.98
C ARG A 56 3.03 -0.06 10.33
N ARG A 57 4.28 -0.01 10.83
CA ARG A 57 4.59 0.68 12.09
C ARG A 57 4.34 2.19 12.01
N ALA A 58 4.58 2.79 10.84
CA ALA A 58 4.27 4.19 10.60
C ALA A 58 2.76 4.46 10.40
N ASN A 59 1.99 3.45 9.97
CA ASN A 59 0.57 3.58 9.64
C ASN A 59 -0.26 2.42 10.24
N PRO A 60 -0.29 2.26 11.58
CA PRO A 60 -0.87 1.07 12.21
C PRO A 60 -2.37 0.94 11.99
N GLN A 61 -3.11 2.06 11.99
CA GLN A 61 -4.55 2.06 11.74
C GLN A 61 -4.87 1.67 10.29
N LEU A 62 -4.19 2.29 9.32
CA LEU A 62 -4.39 1.96 7.90
C LEU A 62 -4.08 0.49 7.62
N ALA A 63 -3.03 -0.07 8.21
CA ALA A 63 -2.72 -1.49 8.05
C ALA A 63 -3.84 -2.41 8.55
N ALA A 64 -4.48 -2.06 9.67
CA ALA A 64 -5.62 -2.81 10.19
C ALA A 64 -6.86 -2.69 9.30
N GLU A 65 -7.12 -1.52 8.73
CA GLU A 65 -8.23 -1.30 7.80
C GLU A 65 -8.03 -2.08 6.49
N ILE A 66 -6.82 -2.08 5.92
CA ILE A 66 -6.46 -2.90 4.74
C ILE A 66 -6.68 -4.39 5.05
N ASP A 67 -6.14 -4.90 6.16
CA ASP A 67 -6.27 -6.30 6.55
C ASP A 67 -7.74 -6.72 6.74
N ALA A 68 -8.56 -5.85 7.34
CA ALA A 68 -9.99 -6.08 7.50
C ALA A 68 -10.73 -6.14 6.15
N GLU A 69 -10.42 -5.23 5.23
CA GLU A 69 -11.02 -5.21 3.89
C GLU A 69 -10.62 -6.43 3.06
N LEU A 70 -9.34 -6.83 3.09
CA LEU A 70 -8.85 -7.99 2.35
C LEU A 70 -9.41 -9.31 2.89
N LYS A 71 -9.61 -9.44 4.20
CA LYS A 71 -10.25 -10.62 4.81
C LYS A 71 -11.77 -10.65 4.64
N GLY A 72 -12.38 -9.47 4.49
CA GLY A 72 -13.83 -9.33 4.25
C GLY A 72 -14.24 -9.52 2.78
N HIS A 73 -13.29 -9.48 1.84
CA HIS A 73 -13.52 -9.74 0.43
C HIS A 73 -13.37 -11.26 0.11
N PRO A 74 -14.46 -11.96 -0.29
CA PRO A 74 -14.38 -13.34 -0.78
C PRO A 74 -13.72 -13.45 -2.16
#